data_AF-A0A355V845-F1
#
_entry.id   AF-A0A355V845-F1
#
_cell.length_a   1.000
_cell.length_b   1.000
_cell.length_c   1.000
_cell.angle_alpha   90.00
_cell.angle_beta   90.00
_cell.angle_gamma   90.00
#
_symmetry.space_group_name_H-M   'P 1'
#
loop_
_entity.id
_entity.type
_entity.pdbx_description
1 polymer ?
#
loop_
_entity_poly.entity_id
_entity_poly.type
_entity_poly.pdbx_seq_one_letter_code
_entity_poly.pdbx_strand_id
1 'polypeptide(L)'
;MAKPAGPLLTLYITFAIAWAAYAAWALLALSNGQTRIYAEYGLLETTQVILLSAACIAFIVTLSRNGRYNTLLMLSCALLCYSFIVRELDVEDFDLPQAVIALTSGTGRNILLAMAFCALLTYALYVDFRHYLKEALQFAVTPAGMMLVASGLLLYLAAFFEGYQGVEHPAFYEELIEVTAYTL
;
A
#
# COMPACT_ATOMS: atom_id res chain seq x y z
N MET A 1 -21.05 10.83 -33.08
CA MET A 1 -20.19 11.76 -32.30
C MET A 1 -20.02 11.16 -30.92
N ALA A 2 -18.84 10.65 -30.58
CA ALA A 2 -18.56 10.09 -29.26
C ALA A 2 -18.49 11.23 -28.23
N LYS A 3 -19.20 11.08 -27.11
CA LYS A 3 -19.13 12.01 -25.98
C LYS A 3 -17.67 12.03 -25.49
N PRO A 4 -17.02 13.19 -25.30
CA PRO A 4 -15.66 13.21 -24.78
C PRO A 4 -15.64 12.47 -23.43
N ALA A 5 -14.66 11.60 -23.25
CA ALA A 5 -14.38 11.00 -21.95
C ALA A 5 -14.31 12.12 -20.90
N GLY A 6 -15.04 11.97 -19.78
CA GLY A 6 -14.98 12.95 -18.71
C GLY A 6 -13.55 13.11 -18.18
N PRO A 7 -13.19 14.25 -17.55
CA PRO A 7 -11.82 14.53 -17.10
C PRO A 7 -11.26 13.44 -16.18
N LEU A 8 -12.11 12.77 -15.40
CA LEU A 8 -11.74 11.62 -14.57
C LEU A 8 -11.34 10.39 -15.40
N LEU A 9 -12.08 10.07 -16.46
CA LEU A 9 -11.75 8.94 -17.33
C LEU A 9 -10.43 9.18 -18.07
N THR A 10 -10.18 10.41 -18.51
CA THR A 10 -8.89 10.79 -19.09
C THR A 10 -7.76 10.60 -18.09
N LEU A 11 -7.93 11.04 -16.84
CA LEU A 11 -6.92 10.86 -15.78
C LEU A 11 -6.62 9.38 -15.52
N TYR A 12 -7.66 8.52 -15.41
CA TYR A 12 -7.48 7.08 -15.23
C TYR A 12 -6.72 6.43 -16.38
N ILE A 13 -7.06 6.78 -17.62
CA ILE A 13 -6.36 6.26 -18.80
C ILE A 13 -4.91 6.72 -18.82
N THR A 14 -4.63 8.00 -18.53
CA THR A 14 -3.27 8.51 -18.47
C THR A 14 -2.44 7.81 -17.38
N PHE A 15 -3.02 7.59 -16.20
CA PHE A 15 -2.37 6.86 -15.12
C PHE A 15 -2.08 5.40 -15.51
N ALA A 16 -3.06 4.71 -16.10
CA ALA A 16 -2.89 3.33 -16.56
C ALA A 16 -1.79 3.19 -17.63
N ILE A 17 -1.71 4.14 -18.57
CA ILE A 17 -0.65 4.17 -19.59
C ILE A 17 0.71 4.43 -18.94
N ALA A 18 0.80 5.38 -18.01
CA ALA A 18 2.04 5.67 -17.30
C ALA A 18 2.53 4.46 -16.50
N TRP A 19 1.61 3.77 -15.82
CA TRP A 19 1.91 2.53 -15.10
C TRP A 19 2.40 1.42 -16.03
N ALA A 20 1.70 1.18 -17.15
CA ALA A 20 2.12 0.19 -18.13
C ALA A 20 3.51 0.48 -18.72
N ALA A 21 3.82 1.76 -18.98
CA ALA A 21 5.13 2.17 -19.44
C ALA A 21 6.22 1.95 -18.38
N TYR A 22 5.93 2.23 -17.10
CA TYR A 22 6.84 1.99 -15.99
C TYR A 22 7.15 0.49 -15.80
N ALA A 23 6.12 -0.35 -15.80
CA ALA A 23 6.29 -1.81 -15.72
C ALA A 23 7.07 -2.37 -16.91
N ALA A 24 6.79 -1.90 -18.13
CA ALA A 24 7.54 -2.29 -19.33
C ALA A 24 9.00 -1.87 -19.26
N TRP A 25 9.28 -0.66 -18.76
CA TRP A 25 10.65 -0.18 -18.54
C TRP A 25 11.39 -1.05 -17.51
N ALA A 26 10.75 -1.41 -16.39
CA ALA A 26 11.33 -2.29 -15.38
C ALA A 26 11.69 -3.67 -15.94
N LEU A 27 10.79 -4.27 -16.73
CA LEU A 27 11.02 -5.56 -17.42
C LEU A 27 12.16 -5.48 -18.44
N LEU A 28 12.23 -4.41 -19.23
CA LEU A 28 13.33 -4.21 -20.18
C LEU A 28 14.67 -4.05 -19.45
N ALA A 29 14.68 -3.35 -18.32
CA ALA A 29 15.90 -3.16 -17.55
C ALA A 29 16.36 -4.47 -16.87
N LEU A 30 15.43 -5.33 -16.44
CA LEU A 30 15.74 -6.70 -16.04
C LEU A 30 16.40 -7.49 -17.18
N SER A 31 15.84 -7.43 -18.40
CA SER A 31 16.41 -8.13 -19.57
C SER A 31 17.82 -7.64 -19.96
N ASN A 32 18.16 -6.40 -19.59
CA ASN A 32 19.49 -5.81 -19.75
C ASN A 32 20.44 -6.10 -18.58
N GLY A 33 20.03 -6.93 -17.61
CA GLY A 33 20.84 -7.32 -16.46
C GLY A 33 21.01 -6.23 -15.40
N GLN A 34 20.16 -5.20 -15.37
CA GLN A 34 20.26 -4.11 -14.40
C GLN A 34 19.60 -4.48 -13.06
N THR A 35 20.33 -5.24 -12.23
CA THR A 35 19.83 -5.72 -10.93
C THR A 35 19.58 -4.61 -9.90
N ARG A 36 20.13 -3.40 -10.12
CA ARG A 36 19.95 -2.23 -9.26
C ARG A 36 18.50 -1.73 -9.11
N ILE A 37 17.59 -2.14 -10.00
CA ILE A 37 16.22 -1.63 -10.00
C ILE A 37 15.36 -2.27 -8.91
N TYR A 38 15.65 -3.53 -8.58
CA TYR A 38 14.96 -4.34 -7.58
C TYR A 38 15.89 -4.76 -6.42
N ALA A 39 17.10 -4.20 -6.36
CA ALA A 39 17.96 -4.35 -5.19
C ALA A 39 17.36 -3.57 -4.01
N GLU A 40 17.75 -3.93 -2.78
CA GLU A 40 17.44 -3.15 -1.57
C GLU A 40 17.73 -1.65 -1.79
N TYR A 41 16.78 -0.81 -1.42
CA TYR A 41 16.73 0.63 -1.69
C TYR A 41 16.67 1.01 -3.18
N GLY A 42 16.17 0.09 -4.00
CA GLY A 42 16.03 0.24 -5.43
C GLY A 42 14.97 1.26 -5.84
N LEU A 43 14.84 1.44 -7.15
CA LEU A 43 13.84 2.34 -7.71
C LEU A 43 12.41 1.84 -7.48
N LEU A 44 12.20 0.53 -7.38
CA LEU A 44 10.88 -0.05 -7.09
C LEU A 44 10.46 0.27 -5.66
N GLU A 45 11.21 -0.13 -4.64
CA GLU A 45 10.96 0.19 -3.22
C GLU A 45 10.75 1.69 -2.97
N THR A 46 11.60 2.55 -3.54
CA THR A 46 11.44 4.01 -3.42
C THR A 46 10.10 4.49 -3.98
N THR A 47 9.66 3.90 -5.09
CA THR A 47 8.36 4.22 -5.70
C THR A 47 7.22 3.77 -4.78
N GLN A 48 7.32 2.60 -4.16
CA GLN A 48 6.35 2.12 -3.17
C GLN A 48 6.20 3.11 -2.02
N VAL A 49 7.30 3.53 -1.40
CA VAL A 49 7.30 4.48 -0.27
C VAL A 49 6.64 5.81 -0.65
N ILE A 50 6.93 6.34 -1.83
CA ILE A 50 6.34 7.60 -2.32
C ILE A 50 4.82 7.45 -2.49
N LEU A 51 4.36 6.38 -3.14
CA LEU A 51 2.95 6.12 -3.37
C LEU A 51 2.18 5.95 -2.06
N LEU A 52 2.71 5.12 -1.16
CA LEU A 52 2.12 4.88 0.14
C LEU A 52 2.08 6.14 1.01
N SER A 53 3.14 6.96 0.97
CA SER A 53 3.19 8.23 1.69
C SER A 53 2.14 9.20 1.17
N ALA A 54 2.00 9.31 -0.15
CA ALA A 54 0.97 10.15 -0.76
C ALA A 54 -0.45 9.67 -0.39
N ALA A 55 -0.71 8.36 -0.44
CA ALA A 55 -1.98 7.77 -0.04
C ALA A 55 -2.29 7.99 1.45
N CYS A 56 -1.30 7.78 2.33
CA CYS A 56 -1.42 8.02 3.76
C CYS A 56 -1.80 9.47 4.06
N ILE A 57 -1.10 10.43 3.45
CA ILE A 57 -1.41 11.86 3.59
C ILE A 57 -2.83 12.15 3.06
N ALA A 58 -3.22 11.59 1.92
CA ALA A 58 -4.56 11.79 1.36
C ALA A 58 -5.66 11.29 2.31
N PHE A 59 -5.49 10.13 2.95
CA PHE A 59 -6.42 9.62 3.96
C PHE A 59 -6.47 10.52 5.20
N ILE A 60 -5.33 10.99 5.71
CA ILE A 60 -5.27 11.91 6.87
C ILE A 60 -5.93 13.27 6.54
N VAL A 61 -5.65 13.83 5.35
CA VAL A 61 -6.28 15.08 4.92
C VAL A 61 -7.78 14.89 4.76
N THR A 62 -8.22 13.76 4.21
CA THR A 62 -9.65 13.43 4.10
C THR A 62 -10.31 13.32 5.46
N LEU A 63 -9.62 12.75 6.45
CA LEU A 63 -10.06 12.66 7.84
C LEU A 63 -10.27 14.04 8.48
N SER A 64 -9.38 15.00 8.20
CA SER A 64 -9.50 16.37 8.73
C SER A 64 -10.66 17.17 8.12
N ARG A 65 -11.12 16.76 6.92
CA ARG A 65 -12.15 17.47 6.14
C ARG A 65 -13.54 16.87 6.30
N ASN A 66 -13.62 15.55 6.46
CA ASN A 66 -14.89 14.85 6.64
C ASN A 66 -15.16 14.61 8.14
N GLY A 67 -16.40 14.82 8.57
CA GLY A 67 -16.83 14.60 9.96
C GLY A 67 -16.81 13.12 10.39
N ARG A 68 -17.68 12.73 11.34
CA ARG A 68 -17.70 11.37 11.95
C ARG A 68 -18.00 10.20 11.00
N TYR A 69 -18.48 10.46 9.78
CA TYR A 69 -18.82 9.41 8.80
C TYR A 69 -17.55 8.86 8.15
N ASN A 70 -17.38 7.53 8.16
CA ASN A 70 -16.21 6.80 7.63
C ASN A 70 -14.85 7.13 8.28
N THR A 71 -14.81 7.87 9.40
CA THR A 71 -13.59 8.23 10.13
C THR A 71 -12.74 7.00 10.45
N LEU A 72 -13.38 5.92 10.92
CA LEU A 72 -12.67 4.71 11.32
C LEU A 72 -12.11 3.95 10.12
N LEU A 73 -12.82 3.92 9.00
CA LEU A 73 -12.34 3.31 7.76
C LEU A 73 -11.12 4.06 7.21
N MET A 74 -11.19 5.39 7.17
CA MET A 74 -10.07 6.23 6.70
C MET A 74 -8.84 6.11 7.61
N LEU A 75 -9.05 6.02 8.93
CA LEU A 75 -7.98 5.73 9.90
C LEU A 75 -7.36 4.36 9.68
N SER A 76 -8.17 3.33 9.44
CA SER A 76 -7.66 1.98 9.12
C SER A 76 -6.83 1.98 7.84
N CYS A 77 -7.27 2.67 6.78
CA CYS A 77 -6.51 2.79 5.54
C CYS A 77 -5.20 3.56 5.74
N ALA A 78 -5.22 4.68 6.46
CA ALA A 78 -4.00 5.44 6.78
C ALA A 78 -3.01 4.61 7.59
N LEU A 79 -3.49 3.85 8.59
CA LEU A 79 -2.69 2.95 9.39
C LEU A 79 -2.09 1.79 8.56
N LEU A 80 -2.86 1.27 7.60
CA LEU A 80 -2.38 0.26 6.66
C LEU A 80 -1.28 0.83 5.74
N CYS A 81 -1.44 2.03 5.21
CA CYS A 81 -0.37 2.67 4.43
C CYS A 81 0.88 2.89 5.28
N TYR A 82 0.72 3.38 6.51
CA TYR A 82 1.83 3.56 7.44
C TYR A 82 2.56 2.24 7.73
N SER A 83 1.83 1.14 7.91
CA SER A 83 2.39 -0.20 8.08
C SER A 83 3.36 -0.57 6.98
N PHE A 84 2.95 -0.37 5.72
CA PHE A 84 3.77 -0.71 4.56
C PHE A 84 4.94 0.27 4.39
N ILE A 85 4.75 1.57 4.64
CA ILE A 85 5.85 2.56 4.62
C ILE A 85 6.98 2.14 5.55
N VAL A 86 6.66 1.73 6.77
CA VAL A 86 7.64 1.29 7.77
C VAL A 86 8.20 -0.11 7.46
N ARG A 87 7.55 -0.86 6.57
CA ARG A 87 8.10 -2.12 6.06
C ARG A 87 9.14 -1.89 4.96
N GLU A 88 8.87 -0.97 4.05
CA GLU A 88 9.78 -0.65 2.94
C GLU A 88 10.92 0.29 3.33
N LEU A 89 10.63 1.27 4.19
CA LEU A 89 11.68 2.02 4.86
C LEU A 89 12.25 1.09 5.91
N ASP A 90 13.30 0.36 5.57
CA ASP A 90 14.07 -0.40 6.54
C ASP A 90 14.76 0.59 7.51
N VAL A 91 13.97 0.98 8.51
CA VAL A 91 14.27 1.99 9.53
C VAL A 91 15.48 1.63 10.38
N GLU A 92 15.96 0.38 10.32
CA GLU A 92 17.16 -0.08 11.02
C GLU A 92 18.44 0.54 10.44
N ASP A 93 18.43 0.93 9.16
CA ASP A 93 19.59 1.48 8.46
C ASP A 93 19.74 3.01 8.61
N PHE A 94 18.79 3.66 9.28
CA PHE A 94 18.85 5.10 9.54
C PHE A 94 19.50 5.40 10.90
N ASP A 95 20.17 6.56 10.99
CA ASP A 95 20.72 7.07 12.25
C ASP A 95 19.59 7.62 13.17
N LEU A 96 18.75 6.70 13.65
CA LEU A 96 17.61 6.97 14.51
C LEU A 96 17.89 6.49 15.95
N PRO A 97 17.23 7.09 16.96
CA PRO A 97 17.32 6.58 18.32
C PRO A 97 16.91 5.11 18.38
N GLN A 98 17.65 4.28 19.13
CA GLN A 98 17.39 2.84 19.26
C GLN A 98 15.95 2.51 19.68
N ALA A 99 15.31 3.38 20.48
CA ALA A 99 13.92 3.21 20.86
C ALA A 99 12.95 3.33 19.67
N VAL A 100 13.25 4.19 18.70
CA VAL A 100 12.47 4.33 17.46
C VAL A 100 12.66 3.08 16.62
N ILE A 101 13.91 2.69 16.34
CA ILE A 101 14.24 1.49 15.56
C ILE A 101 13.53 0.26 16.16
N ALA A 102 13.66 0.04 17.46
CA ALA A 102 13.04 -1.10 18.13
C ALA A 102 11.51 -1.10 18.08
N LEU A 103 10.86 0.06 17.96
CA LEU A 103 9.40 0.17 17.82
C LEU A 103 8.94 0.02 16.36
N THR A 104 9.77 0.42 15.40
CA THR A 104 9.41 0.49 13.99
C THR A 104 10.00 -0.64 13.16
N SER A 105 10.84 -1.50 13.71
CA SER A 105 11.47 -2.59 12.97
C SER A 105 10.97 -3.98 13.40
N GLY A 106 11.12 -4.95 12.51
CA GLY A 106 10.82 -6.37 12.73
C GLY A 106 9.58 -6.66 13.58
N THR A 107 9.80 -7.25 14.76
CA THR A 107 8.72 -7.61 15.70
C THR A 107 8.06 -6.39 16.34
N GLY A 108 8.81 -5.32 16.60
CA GLY A 108 8.29 -4.09 17.22
C GLY A 108 7.21 -3.44 16.34
N ARG A 109 7.48 -3.33 15.04
CA ARG A 109 6.51 -2.87 14.03
C ARG A 109 5.20 -3.66 14.10
N ASN A 110 5.31 -4.99 14.09
CA ASN A 110 4.15 -5.88 14.10
C ASN A 110 3.32 -5.72 15.40
N ILE A 111 3.98 -5.56 16.55
CA ILE A 111 3.30 -5.30 17.83
C ILE A 111 2.61 -3.92 17.81
N LEU A 112 3.31 -2.88 17.35
CA LEU A 112 2.75 -1.52 17.25
C LEU A 112 1.49 -1.50 16.39
N LEU A 113 1.55 -2.15 15.23
CA LEU A 113 0.42 -2.27 14.31
C LEU A 113 -0.72 -3.09 14.90
N ALA A 114 -0.41 -4.23 15.53
CA ALA A 114 -1.42 -5.04 16.21
C ALA A 114 -2.13 -4.23 17.30
N MET A 115 -1.38 -3.48 18.12
CA MET A 115 -1.97 -2.59 19.14
C MET A 115 -2.85 -1.51 18.52
N ALA A 116 -2.42 -0.88 17.44
CA ALA A 116 -3.19 0.16 16.75
C ALA A 116 -4.50 -0.38 16.16
N PHE A 117 -4.47 -1.54 15.48
CA PHE A 117 -5.68 -2.19 14.99
C PHE A 117 -6.58 -2.70 16.12
N CYS A 118 -6.01 -3.23 17.20
CA CYS A 118 -6.77 -3.62 18.40
C CYS A 118 -7.46 -2.41 19.04
N ALA A 119 -6.82 -1.24 19.07
CA ALA A 119 -7.43 -0.01 19.57
C ALA A 119 -8.61 0.43 18.69
N LEU A 120 -8.45 0.40 17.36
CA LEU A 120 -9.54 0.69 16.41
C LEU A 120 -10.71 -0.28 16.58
N LEU A 121 -10.42 -1.57 16.72
CA LEU A 121 -11.45 -2.61 16.94
C LEU A 121 -12.15 -2.42 18.28
N THR A 122 -11.40 -2.12 19.35
CA THR A 122 -11.97 -1.87 20.69
C THR A 122 -12.88 -0.66 20.67
N TYR A 123 -12.47 0.41 19.98
CA TYR A 123 -13.32 1.58 19.78
C TYR A 123 -14.60 1.23 18.99
N ALA A 124 -14.48 0.46 17.92
CA ALA A 124 -15.64 0.00 17.16
C ALA A 124 -16.60 -0.83 18.03
N LEU A 125 -16.07 -1.74 18.84
CA LEU A 125 -16.83 -2.58 19.78
C LEU A 125 -17.56 -1.76 20.84
N TYR A 126 -16.92 -0.70 21.36
CA TYR A 126 -17.48 0.16 22.39
C TYR A 126 -18.59 1.07 21.85
N VAL A 127 -18.46 1.57 20.63
CA VAL A 127 -19.41 2.55 20.06
C VAL A 127 -20.58 1.87 19.35
N ASP A 128 -20.32 1.16 18.24
CA ASP A 128 -21.34 0.40 17.51
C ASP A 128 -20.66 -0.52 16.46
N PHE A 129 -20.29 -1.72 16.89
CA PHE A 129 -19.58 -2.68 16.03
C PHE A 129 -20.38 -3.05 14.78
N ARG A 130 -21.71 -3.19 14.90
CA ARG A 130 -22.56 -3.62 13.79
C ARG A 130 -22.63 -2.55 12.73
N HIS A 131 -22.70 -1.28 13.13
CA HIS A 131 -22.63 -0.16 12.22
C HIS A 131 -21.31 -0.14 11.44
N TYR A 132 -20.16 -0.16 12.13
CA TYR A 132 -18.86 -0.12 11.48
C TYR A 132 -18.57 -1.35 10.61
N LEU A 133 -18.98 -2.54 11.04
CA LEU A 133 -18.86 -3.75 10.22
C LEU A 133 -19.70 -3.65 8.95
N LYS A 134 -20.93 -3.13 9.05
CA LYS A 134 -21.78 -2.91 7.88
C LYS A 134 -21.18 -1.87 6.94
N GLU A 135 -20.64 -0.76 7.46
CA GLU A 135 -19.94 0.24 6.64
C GLU A 135 -18.73 -0.36 5.93
N ALA A 136 -17.91 -1.16 6.61
CA ALA A 136 -16.76 -1.82 6.01
C ALA A 136 -17.17 -2.82 4.90
N LEU A 137 -18.21 -3.63 5.13
CA LEU A 137 -18.72 -4.57 4.12
C LEU A 137 -19.34 -3.84 2.93
N GLN A 138 -20.08 -2.75 3.17
CA GLN A 138 -20.62 -1.92 2.10
C GLN A 138 -19.51 -1.22 1.31
N PHE A 139 -18.45 -0.79 1.97
CA PHE A 139 -17.27 -0.24 1.31
C PHE A 139 -16.57 -1.28 0.44
N ALA A 140 -16.38 -2.50 0.93
CA ALA A 140 -15.66 -3.57 0.22
C ALA A 140 -16.25 -3.93 -1.15
N VAL A 141 -17.55 -3.71 -1.35
CA VAL A 141 -18.24 -3.94 -2.63
C VAL A 141 -18.29 -2.70 -3.53
N THR A 142 -17.82 -1.54 -3.07
CA THR A 142 -17.66 -0.35 -3.93
C THR A 142 -16.46 -0.54 -4.86
N PRO A 143 -16.37 0.19 -5.99
CA PRO A 143 -15.19 0.14 -6.86
C PRO A 143 -13.87 0.38 -6.10
N ALA A 144 -13.82 1.36 -5.21
CA ALA A 144 -12.62 1.65 -4.41
C ALA A 144 -12.31 0.53 -3.40
N GLY A 145 -13.32 -0.03 -2.74
CA GLY A 145 -13.12 -1.15 -1.82
C GLY A 145 -12.70 -2.44 -2.53
N MET A 146 -13.23 -2.71 -3.72
CA MET A 146 -12.80 -3.84 -4.55
C MET A 146 -11.34 -3.68 -4.99
N MET A 147 -10.91 -2.45 -5.32
CA MET A 147 -9.50 -2.15 -5.61
C MET A 147 -8.63 -2.42 -4.38
N LEU A 148 -9.01 -1.94 -3.20
CA LEU A 148 -8.28 -2.22 -1.95
C LEU A 148 -8.17 -3.72 -1.64
N VAL A 149 -9.25 -4.48 -1.84
CA VAL A 149 -9.23 -5.95 -1.67
C VAL A 149 -8.31 -6.60 -2.71
N ALA A 150 -8.35 -6.15 -3.97
CA ALA A 150 -7.45 -6.62 -5.01
C ALA A 150 -5.99 -6.31 -4.68
N SER A 151 -5.68 -5.11 -4.15
CA SER A 151 -4.34 -4.77 -3.65
C SER A 151 -3.89 -5.75 -2.57
N GLY A 152 -4.76 -6.06 -1.59
CA GLY A 152 -4.45 -7.04 -0.55
C GLY A 152 -4.16 -8.44 -1.10
N LEU A 153 -4.90 -8.89 -2.11
CA LEU A 153 -4.65 -10.17 -2.79
C LEU A 153 -3.33 -10.17 -3.57
N LEU A 154 -2.99 -9.06 -4.22
CA LEU A 154 -1.71 -8.90 -4.92
C LEU A 154 -0.53 -8.88 -3.94
N LEU A 155 -0.64 -8.22 -2.80
CA LEU A 155 0.41 -8.25 -1.76
C LEU A 155 0.60 -9.66 -1.20
N TYR A 156 -0.49 -10.40 -0.99
CA TYR A 156 -0.39 -11.80 -0.60
C TYR A 156 0.29 -12.66 -1.68
N LEU A 157 0.05 -12.37 -2.96
CA LEU A 157 0.74 -13.01 -4.07
C LEU A 157 2.23 -12.62 -4.13
N ALA A 158 2.58 -11.37 -3.86
CA ALA A 158 3.98 -10.92 -3.81
C ALA A 158 4.76 -11.68 -2.73
N ALA A 159 4.17 -11.84 -1.53
CA ALA A 159 4.76 -12.60 -0.43
C ALA A 159 5.02 -14.09 -0.75
N PHE A 160 4.39 -14.65 -1.80
CA PHE A 160 4.72 -16.00 -2.26
C PHE A 160 6.07 -16.06 -2.98
N PHE A 161 6.51 -14.97 -3.60
CA PHE A 161 7.80 -14.89 -4.29
C PHE A 161 8.97 -14.68 -3.32
N GLU A 162 8.70 -14.18 -2.12
CA GLU A 162 9.68 -14.02 -1.04
C GLU A 162 10.33 -15.38 -0.71
N GLY A 163 11.62 -15.55 -1.05
CA GLY A 163 12.38 -16.77 -0.81
C GLY A 163 12.09 -17.96 -1.76
N TYR A 164 11.28 -17.78 -2.81
CA TYR A 164 10.97 -18.85 -3.76
C TYR A 164 12.13 -19.09 -4.75
N GLN A 165 12.80 -20.24 -4.64
CA GLN A 165 13.97 -20.55 -5.49
C GLN A 165 13.64 -21.12 -6.88
N GLY A 166 12.36 -21.25 -7.23
CA GLY A 166 11.93 -21.83 -8.51
C GLY A 166 11.79 -20.83 -9.67
N VAL A 167 12.06 -19.54 -9.45
CA VAL A 167 11.94 -18.46 -10.45
C VAL A 167 13.26 -17.69 -10.52
N GLU A 168 13.69 -17.29 -11.71
CA GLU A 168 14.83 -16.39 -11.89
C GLU A 168 14.45 -14.97 -11.41
N HIS A 169 15.27 -14.37 -10.55
CA HIS A 169 15.03 -13.04 -9.98
C HIS A 169 13.71 -12.90 -9.18
N PRO A 170 13.50 -13.71 -8.11
CA PRO A 170 12.25 -13.68 -7.34
C PRO A 170 11.95 -12.30 -6.74
N ALA A 171 12.97 -11.61 -6.23
CA ALA A 171 12.85 -10.26 -5.70
C ALA A 171 12.30 -9.25 -6.72
N PHE A 172 12.65 -9.36 -8.01
CA PHE A 172 12.09 -8.46 -9.02
C PHE A 172 10.57 -8.62 -9.17
N TYR A 173 10.08 -9.87 -9.16
CA TYR A 173 8.66 -10.15 -9.31
C TYR A 173 7.87 -9.74 -8.06
N GLU A 174 8.43 -10.00 -6.88
CA GLU A 174 7.91 -9.50 -5.62
C GLU A 174 7.73 -7.98 -5.68
N GLU A 175 8.82 -7.23 -5.88
CA GLU A 175 8.82 -5.77 -5.95
C GLU A 175 7.84 -5.21 -6.99
N LEU A 176 7.79 -5.80 -8.18
CA LEU A 176 6.89 -5.34 -9.25
C LEU A 176 5.41 -5.56 -8.89
N ILE A 177 5.08 -6.69 -8.26
CA ILE A 177 3.71 -6.99 -7.83
C ILE A 177 3.31 -6.05 -6.69
N GLU A 178 4.22 -5.77 -5.75
CA GLU A 178 3.95 -4.85 -4.65
C GLU A 178 3.69 -3.42 -5.12
N VAL A 179 4.54 -2.87 -6.01
CA VAL A 179 4.28 -1.55 -6.60
C VAL A 179 2.94 -1.55 -7.35
N THR A 180 2.61 -2.64 -8.09
CA THR A 180 1.30 -2.77 -8.74
C THR A 180 0.16 -2.69 -7.72
N ALA A 181 0.27 -3.42 -6.61
CA ALA A 181 -0.74 -3.45 -5.56
C ALA A 181 -0.97 -2.06 -4.94
N TYR A 182 0.10 -1.28 -4.74
CA TYR A 182 0.01 0.06 -4.17
C TYR A 182 -0.53 1.14 -5.12
N THR A 183 -0.62 0.85 -6.43
CA THR A 183 -1.20 1.77 -7.41
C THR A 183 -2.72 1.62 -7.60
N LEU A 184 -3.30 0.54 -7.08
CA LEU A 184 -4.75 0.28 -7.06
C LEU A 184 -5.43 1.01 -5.90
#